data_AF-A0A5J4WCK7-F1
#
_entry.id   AF-A0A5J4WCK7-F1
#
_cell.length_a   1.000
_cell.length_b   1.000
_cell.length_c   1.000
_cell.angle_alpha   90.00
_cell.angle_beta   90.00
_cell.angle_gamma   90.00
#
_symmetry.space_group_name_H-M   'P 1'
#
loop_
_entity.id
_entity.type
_entity.pdbx_description
1 polymer ?
#
loop_
_entity_poly.entity_id
_entity_poly.type
_entity_poly.pdbx_seq_one_letter_code
_entity_poly.pdbx_strand_id
1 'polypeptide(L)'
;MDEIISKMKKRLDEPNDDDSFFTAIRNIFRYVLIFSEKVGNSEQNPVKEQFETDGTIDKLVQIFEFDKLKNKKVYQLIAASLAGIYKASQLPSKFGQQITTFLKLQSNPDIEQIFIHSILAISWLAECQGI
;
A
#
# COMPACT_ATOMS: atom_id res chain seq x y z
N MET A 1 -16.93 -11.83 -1.27
CA MET A 1 -15.83 -10.97 -1.77
C MET A 1 -16.37 -10.16 -2.92
N ASP A 2 -16.11 -8.84 -2.97
CA ASP A 2 -16.49 -8.02 -4.13
C ASP A 2 -15.79 -8.58 -5.39
N GLU A 3 -16.55 -8.91 -6.42
CA GLU A 3 -16.07 -9.51 -7.68
C GLU A 3 -14.95 -8.66 -8.30
N ILE A 4 -15.04 -7.34 -8.12
CA ILE A 4 -14.10 -6.35 -8.64
C ILE A 4 -12.72 -6.51 -7.98
N ILE A 5 -12.68 -6.71 -6.66
CA ILE A 5 -11.42 -6.88 -5.91
C ILE A 5 -10.76 -8.22 -6.25
N SER A 6 -11.54 -9.28 -6.45
CA SER A 6 -11.02 -10.58 -6.86
C SER A 6 -10.27 -10.48 -8.21
N LYS A 7 -10.85 -9.78 -9.20
CA LYS A 7 -10.21 -9.55 -10.50
C LYS A 7 -8.89 -8.77 -10.38
N MET A 8 -8.85 -7.76 -9.50
CA MET A 8 -7.62 -6.98 -9.25
C MET A 8 -6.53 -7.83 -8.60
N LYS A 9 -6.89 -8.67 -7.63
CA LYS A 9 -5.94 -9.58 -6.95
C LYS A 9 -5.35 -10.61 -7.89
N LYS A 10 -6.14 -11.13 -8.82
CA LYS A 10 -5.65 -12.04 -9.87
C LYS A 10 -4.58 -11.37 -10.75
N ARG A 11 -4.69 -10.06 -11.00
CA ARG A 11 -3.69 -9.33 -11.79
C ARG A 11 -2.32 -9.26 -11.11
N LEU A 12 -2.26 -9.42 -9.78
CA LEU A 12 -0.99 -9.46 -9.03
C LEU A 12 -0.14 -10.70 -9.34
N ASP A 13 -0.74 -11.76 -9.90
CA ASP A 13 -0.02 -13.01 -10.22
C ASP A 13 0.92 -12.86 -11.42
N GLU A 14 0.74 -11.81 -12.21
CA GLU A 14 1.53 -11.52 -13.41
C GLU A 14 2.03 -10.06 -13.41
N PRO A 15 2.97 -9.70 -12.50
CA PRO A 15 3.46 -8.32 -12.40
C PRO A 15 4.15 -7.87 -13.68
N ASN A 16 3.73 -6.72 -14.21
CA ASN A 16 4.37 -6.07 -15.34
C ASN A 16 4.13 -4.55 -15.31
N ASP A 17 4.68 -3.81 -16.28
CA ASP A 17 4.52 -2.35 -16.36
C ASP A 17 3.33 -1.91 -17.23
N ASP A 18 2.35 -2.78 -17.52
CA ASP A 18 1.21 -2.41 -18.35
C ASP A 18 0.13 -1.61 -17.59
N ASP A 19 -0.73 -0.94 -18.34
CA ASP A 19 -1.80 -0.10 -17.79
C ASP A 19 -2.81 -0.89 -16.95
N SER A 20 -3.02 -2.17 -17.28
CA SER A 20 -3.96 -3.03 -16.55
C SER A 20 -3.43 -3.38 -15.16
N PHE A 21 -2.13 -3.67 -15.05
CA PHE A 21 -1.46 -3.92 -13.78
C PHE A 21 -1.43 -2.66 -12.92
N PHE A 22 -1.04 -1.53 -13.51
CA PHE A 22 -1.09 -0.25 -12.82
C PHE A 22 -2.51 0.09 -12.33
N THR A 23 -3.53 -0.18 -13.14
CA THR A 23 -4.94 0.02 -12.76
C THR A 23 -5.35 -0.90 -11.61
N ALA A 24 -4.93 -2.16 -11.61
CA ALA A 24 -5.20 -3.08 -10.51
C ALA A 24 -4.59 -2.59 -9.18
N ILE A 25 -3.32 -2.20 -9.19
CA ILE A 25 -2.62 -1.65 -8.00
C ILE A 25 -3.30 -0.36 -7.52
N ARG A 26 -3.64 0.54 -8.44
CA ARG A 26 -4.36 1.78 -8.10
C ARG A 26 -5.72 1.50 -7.45
N ASN A 27 -6.45 0.51 -7.92
CA ASN A 27 -7.76 0.19 -7.36
C ASN A 27 -7.66 -0.54 -6.01
N ILE A 28 -6.64 -1.36 -5.80
CA ILE A 28 -6.30 -1.91 -4.48
C ILE A 28 -6.02 -0.76 -3.50
N PHE A 29 -5.18 0.20 -3.89
CA PHE A 29 -4.91 1.39 -3.07
C PHE A 29 -6.20 2.16 -2.75
N ARG A 30 -7.05 2.42 -3.74
CA ARG A 30 -8.34 3.10 -3.53
C ARG A 30 -9.26 2.34 -2.58
N TYR A 31 -9.28 1.01 -2.68
CA TYR A 31 -10.06 0.18 -1.76
C TYR A 31 -9.55 0.34 -0.33
N VAL A 32 -8.24 0.22 -0.12
CA VAL A 32 -7.62 0.47 1.19
C VAL A 32 -7.95 1.87 1.70
N LEU A 33 -7.78 2.90 0.88
CA LEU A 33 -8.06 4.30 1.20
C LEU A 33 -9.51 4.51 1.67
N ILE A 34 -10.50 4.03 0.89
CA ILE A 34 -11.92 4.18 1.23
C ILE A 34 -12.23 3.54 2.58
N PHE A 35 -11.63 2.39 2.90
CA PHE A 35 -11.85 1.75 4.20
C PHE A 35 -11.04 2.39 5.33
N SER A 36 -9.88 2.97 5.06
CA SER A 36 -9.13 3.79 6.03
C SER A 36 -9.91 5.06 6.42
N GLU A 37 -10.66 5.66 5.49
CA GLU A 37 -11.46 6.88 5.74
C GLU A 37 -12.77 6.59 6.49
N LYS A 38 -13.23 5.34 6.52
CA LYS A 38 -14.44 4.91 7.24
C LYS A 38 -14.22 4.67 8.72
N VAL A 39 -12.97 4.63 9.17
CA VAL A 39 -12.60 4.38 10.56
C VAL A 39 -11.95 5.63 11.16
N GLY A 40 -12.02 5.74 12.48
CA GLY A 40 -11.45 6.86 13.22
C GLY A 40 -9.91 6.91 13.17
N ASN A 41 -9.35 8.00 13.68
CA ASN A 41 -7.92 8.06 13.95
C ASN A 41 -7.56 7.04 15.04
N SER A 42 -6.39 6.41 14.94
CA SER A 42 -5.96 5.31 15.82
C SER A 42 -6.76 4.00 15.68
N GLU A 43 -7.70 3.91 14.74
CA GLU A 43 -8.41 2.67 14.42
C GLU A 43 -7.74 1.94 13.25
N GLN A 44 -7.67 0.62 13.35
CA GLN A 44 -7.09 -0.21 12.29
C GLN A 44 -8.00 -0.28 11.06
N ASN A 45 -7.38 -0.40 9.89
CA ASN A 45 -8.14 -0.56 8.65
C ASN A 45 -8.85 -1.93 8.64
N PRO A 46 -10.18 -1.97 8.43
CA PRO A 46 -10.96 -3.21 8.48
C PRO A 46 -10.61 -4.22 7.38
N VAL A 47 -9.88 -3.82 6.32
CA VAL A 47 -9.45 -4.74 5.27
C VAL A 47 -8.21 -5.56 5.65
N LYS A 48 -7.56 -5.25 6.78
CA LYS A 48 -6.29 -5.87 7.19
C LYS A 48 -6.39 -7.38 7.31
N GLU A 49 -7.31 -7.88 8.14
CA GLU A 49 -7.50 -9.31 8.37
C GLU A 49 -7.80 -10.06 7.07
N GLN A 50 -8.66 -9.47 6.22
CA GLN A 50 -8.98 -10.05 4.94
C GLN A 50 -7.74 -10.18 4.03
N PHE A 51 -6.95 -9.11 3.92
CA PHE A 51 -5.81 -9.05 3.02
C PHE A 51 -4.62 -9.89 3.51
N GLU A 52 -4.53 -10.09 4.81
CA GLU A 52 -3.62 -11.05 5.42
C GLU A 52 -4.06 -12.49 5.10
N THR A 53 -5.33 -12.81 5.35
CA THR A 53 -5.89 -14.16 5.15
C THR A 53 -5.80 -14.64 3.70
N ASP A 54 -6.02 -13.74 2.72
CA ASP A 54 -5.99 -14.11 1.31
C ASP A 54 -4.63 -13.89 0.62
N GLY A 55 -3.58 -13.59 1.39
CA GLY A 55 -2.20 -13.48 0.90
C GLY A 55 -1.94 -12.24 0.04
N THR A 56 -2.86 -11.27 0.01
CA THR A 56 -2.66 -10.03 -0.75
C THR A 56 -1.49 -9.22 -0.22
N ILE A 57 -1.29 -9.17 1.11
CA ILE A 57 -0.15 -8.48 1.72
C ILE A 57 1.17 -9.08 1.21
N ASP A 58 1.30 -10.40 1.24
CA ASP A 58 2.53 -11.08 0.79
C ASP A 58 2.82 -10.81 -0.68
N LYS A 59 1.80 -10.82 -1.54
CA LYS A 59 1.96 -10.50 -2.98
C LYS A 59 2.43 -9.06 -3.17
N LEU A 60 1.84 -8.10 -2.47
CA LEU A 60 2.25 -6.70 -2.54
C LEU A 60 3.69 -6.50 -2.08
N VAL A 61 4.10 -7.16 -0.99
CA VAL A 61 5.49 -7.14 -0.51
C VAL A 61 6.44 -7.76 -1.54
N GLN A 62 6.11 -8.93 -2.10
CA GLN A 62 6.92 -9.56 -3.14
C GLN A 62 7.11 -8.65 -4.36
N ILE A 63 6.04 -8.01 -4.84
CA ILE A 63 6.13 -7.09 -5.98
C ILE A 63 7.00 -5.88 -5.64
N PHE A 64 6.88 -5.35 -4.43
CA PHE A 64 7.69 -4.23 -3.97
C PHE A 64 9.18 -4.59 -3.90
N GLU A 65 9.51 -5.78 -3.40
CA GLU A 65 10.89 -6.26 -3.25
C GLU A 65 11.54 -6.70 -4.58
N PHE A 66 10.75 -7.11 -5.57
CA PHE A 66 11.26 -7.67 -6.83
C PHE A 66 12.01 -6.65 -7.70
N ASP A 67 11.82 -5.35 -7.48
CA ASP A 67 12.46 -4.22 -8.16
C ASP A 67 12.65 -4.37 -9.69
N LYS A 68 11.65 -4.92 -10.40
CA LYS A 68 11.68 -5.09 -11.88
C LYS A 68 10.82 -4.13 -12.65
N LEU A 69 9.90 -3.44 -11.97
CA LEU A 69 8.99 -2.49 -12.59
C LEU A 69 9.70 -1.15 -12.80
N LYS A 70 9.54 -0.56 -13.98
CA LYS A 70 10.07 0.78 -14.29
C LYS A 70 9.22 1.87 -13.67
N ASN A 71 7.93 1.58 -13.44
CA ASN A 71 6.98 2.58 -13.01
C ASN A 71 7.04 2.85 -11.50
N LYS A 72 7.75 3.90 -11.09
CA LYS A 72 7.86 4.34 -9.68
C LYS A 72 6.52 4.60 -9.00
N LYS A 73 5.49 5.00 -9.76
CA LYS A 73 4.13 5.21 -9.21
C LYS A 73 3.50 3.93 -8.71
N VAL A 74 3.85 2.78 -9.30
CA VAL A 74 3.37 1.48 -8.81
C VAL A 74 3.92 1.22 -7.42
N TYR A 75 5.23 1.37 -7.20
CA TYR A 75 5.83 1.17 -5.88
C TYR A 75 5.28 2.15 -4.84
N GLN A 76 5.03 3.41 -5.21
CA GLN A 76 4.34 4.37 -4.33
C GLN A 76 2.95 3.87 -3.91
N LEU A 77 2.13 3.40 -4.85
CA LEU A 77 0.80 2.88 -4.54
C LEU A 77 0.86 1.60 -3.70
N ILE A 78 1.83 0.72 -3.93
CA ILE A 78 2.03 -0.50 -3.13
C ILE A 78 2.42 -0.12 -1.70
N ALA A 79 3.44 0.73 -1.54
CA ALA A 79 3.91 1.17 -0.22
C ALA A 79 2.80 1.89 0.55
N ALA A 80 2.03 2.76 -0.12
CA ALA A 80 0.89 3.43 0.49
C ALA A 80 -0.25 2.47 0.84
N SER A 81 -0.50 1.45 0.02
CA SER A 81 -1.48 0.40 0.33
C SER A 81 -1.07 -0.38 1.56
N LEU A 82 0.19 -0.81 1.66
CA LEU A 82 0.71 -1.51 2.83
C LEU A 82 0.61 -0.63 4.09
N ALA A 83 0.98 0.64 4.01
CA ALA A 83 0.83 1.57 5.13
C ALA A 83 -0.64 1.76 5.55
N GLY A 84 -1.57 1.87 4.59
CA GLY A 84 -3.00 2.01 4.88
C GLY A 84 -3.63 0.75 5.45
N ILE A 85 -3.22 -0.43 4.99
CA ILE A 85 -3.61 -1.72 5.59
C ILE A 85 -3.16 -1.79 7.05
N TYR A 86 -1.96 -1.30 7.35
CA TYR A 86 -1.40 -1.24 8.69
C TYR A 86 -1.68 0.08 9.41
N LYS A 87 -2.67 0.89 8.99
CA LYS A 87 -3.08 2.11 9.70
C LYS A 87 -3.24 1.85 11.20
N ALA A 88 -2.72 2.76 12.02
CA ALA A 88 -2.72 2.66 13.48
C ALA A 88 -2.10 1.36 14.04
N SER A 89 -1.21 0.72 13.28
CA SER A 89 -0.49 -0.48 13.70
C SER A 89 0.95 -0.46 13.19
N GLN A 90 1.85 -1.16 13.89
CA GLN A 90 3.21 -1.30 13.43
C GLN A 90 3.25 -2.18 12.17
N LEU A 91 4.03 -1.74 11.18
CA LEU A 91 4.40 -2.61 10.06
C LEU A 91 5.24 -3.79 10.57
N PRO A 92 5.08 -4.99 10.02
CA PRO A 92 5.91 -6.14 10.36
C PRO A 92 7.39 -5.85 10.12
N SER A 93 8.24 -6.29 11.04
CA SER A 93 9.70 -6.06 10.99
C SER A 93 10.35 -6.54 9.69
N LYS A 94 9.79 -7.58 9.05
CA LYS A 94 10.26 -8.15 7.78
C LYS A 94 10.38 -7.13 6.65
N PHE A 95 9.39 -6.24 6.50
CA PHE A 95 9.33 -5.28 5.39
C PHE A 95 9.11 -3.83 5.85
N GLY A 96 8.79 -3.60 7.13
CA GLY A 96 8.39 -2.29 7.64
C GLY A 96 9.44 -1.21 7.45
N GLN A 97 10.72 -1.51 7.72
CA GLN A 97 11.81 -0.54 7.55
C GLN A 97 11.96 -0.07 6.09
N GLN A 98 11.86 -1.01 5.14
CA GLN A 98 11.98 -0.70 3.71
C GLN A 98 10.83 0.18 3.23
N ILE A 99 9.60 -0.16 3.60
CA ILE A 99 8.41 0.64 3.27
C ILE A 99 8.50 2.04 3.88
N THR A 100 8.82 2.16 5.17
CA THR A 100 8.94 3.48 5.82
C THR A 100 10.05 4.33 5.20
N THR A 101 11.19 3.74 4.88
CA THR A 101 12.32 4.45 4.24
C THR A 101 11.94 4.95 2.86
N PHE A 102 11.28 4.10 2.06
CA PHE A 102 10.80 4.46 0.73
C PHE A 102 9.77 5.60 0.81
N LEU A 103 8.77 5.50 1.68
CA LEU A 103 7.75 6.54 1.85
C LEU A 103 8.35 7.88 2.28
N LYS A 104 9.32 7.88 3.22
CA LYS A 104 10.04 9.09 3.64
C LYS A 104 10.77 9.73 2.47
N LEU A 105 11.51 8.94 1.68
CA LEU A 105 12.19 9.46 0.49
C LEU A 105 11.20 10.07 -0.49
N GLN A 106 10.09 9.38 -0.78
CA GLN A 106 9.05 9.82 -1.72
C GLN A 106 8.15 10.95 -1.18
N SER A 107 8.28 11.33 0.09
CA SER A 107 7.59 12.48 0.68
C SER A 107 8.35 13.80 0.51
N ASN A 108 9.57 13.76 -0.04
CA ASN A 108 10.37 14.95 -0.30
C ASN A 108 9.73 15.80 -1.42
N PRO A 109 9.37 17.08 -1.15
CA PRO A 109 8.76 17.96 -2.14
C PRO A 109 9.64 18.26 -3.37
N ASP A 110 10.96 18.07 -3.26
CA ASP A 110 11.90 18.27 -4.36
C ASP A 110 11.87 17.12 -5.40
N ILE A 111 11.15 16.03 -5.12
CA ILE A 111 10.96 14.92 -6.05
C ILE A 111 9.72 15.18 -6.91
N GLU A 112 9.92 15.29 -8.23
CA GLU A 112 8.95 15.69 -9.27
C GLU A 112 7.68 14.81 -9.38
N GLN A 113 7.57 13.71 -8.62
CA GLN A 113 6.43 12.77 -8.69
C GLN A 113 5.73 12.58 -7.34
N ILE A 114 4.57 13.24 -7.23
CA ILE A 114 3.39 12.87 -6.43
C ILE A 114 3.74 12.37 -5.01
N PHE A 115 4.06 13.32 -4.13
CA PHE A 115 4.33 13.10 -2.71
C PHE A 115 3.07 12.77 -1.89
N ILE A 116 1.86 13.02 -2.42
CA ILE A 116 0.62 13.05 -1.60
C ILE A 116 0.28 11.69 -0.97
N HIS A 117 0.46 10.58 -1.70
CA HIS A 117 0.20 9.25 -1.13
C HIS A 117 1.25 8.87 -0.09
N SER A 118 2.49 9.33 -0.24
CA SER A 118 3.56 9.06 0.72
C SER A 118 3.33 9.79 2.04
N ILE A 119 2.92 11.06 1.98
CA ILE A 119 2.57 11.84 3.18
C ILE A 119 1.37 11.20 3.90
N LEU A 120 0.31 10.87 3.15
CA LEU A 120 -0.87 10.22 3.70
C LEU A 120 -0.52 8.88 4.36
N ALA A 121 0.27 8.05 3.68
CA ALA A 121 0.74 6.77 4.19
C ALA A 121 1.53 6.92 5.50
N ILE A 122 2.43 7.90 5.58
CA ILE A 122 3.18 8.20 6.81
C ILE A 122 2.22 8.63 7.92
N SER A 123 1.20 9.44 7.63
CA SER A 123 0.22 9.83 8.66
C SER A 123 -0.54 8.64 9.24
N TRP A 124 -0.95 7.66 8.41
CA TRP A 124 -1.63 6.46 8.90
C TRP A 124 -0.74 5.60 9.81
N LEU A 125 0.55 5.52 9.53
CA LEU A 125 1.51 4.80 10.37
C LEU A 125 1.76 5.53 11.70
N ALA A 126 1.80 6.87 11.66
CA ALA A 126 2.01 7.70 12.85
C ALA A 126 0.84 7.66 13.84
N GLU A 127 -0.34 7.22 13.40
CA GLU A 127 -1.48 6.98 14.29
C GLU A 127 -1.30 5.77 15.21
N CYS A 128 -0.29 4.93 14.98
CA CYS A 128 0.07 3.89 15.94
C CYS A 128 0.56 4.61 17.21
N GLN A 129 -0.27 4.62 18.27
CA GLN A 129 0.09 5.23 19.55
C GLN A 129 1.30 4.48 20.13
N GLY A 130 2.50 5.00 19.91
CA GLY A 130 3.74 4.35 20.33
C GLY A 130 5.02 4.83 19.63
N ILE A 131 5.07 6.08 19.14
CA ILE A 131 6.34 6.76 18.82
C ILE A 131 6.77 7.54 20.06
#